data_AF-F9ENG3-F1
#
_entry.id   AF-F9ENG3-F1
#
_cell.length_a   1.000
_cell.length_b   1.000
_cell.length_c   1.000
_cell.angle_alpha   90.00
_cell.angle_beta   90.00
_cell.angle_gamma   90.00
#
_symmetry.space_group_name_H-M   'P 1'
#
loop_
_entity.id
_entity.type
_entity.pdbx_description
1 polymer ?
#
loop_
_entity_poly.entity_id
_entity_poly.type
_entity_poly.pdbx_seq_one_letter_code
_entity_poly.pdbx_strand_id
1 'polypeptide(L)'
;MHPAMAFFILMAFLALGELVSVKTRAIVPSILIFLILLLVGVWGGFLPKEIIDLGGFSEAMTEVIMVIIVVNMGSSLSLDSLKKNGKLF
;
A
#
# COMPACT_ATOMS: atom_id res chain seq x y z
N MET A 1 -20.82 7.80 4.76
CA MET A 1 -20.43 6.38 4.56
C MET A 1 -20.05 5.81 5.92
N HIS A 2 -20.44 4.57 6.25
CA HIS A 2 -20.04 3.94 7.52
C HIS A 2 -18.57 3.50 7.45
N PRO A 3 -17.74 3.69 8.49
CA PRO A 3 -16.30 3.39 8.43
C PRO A 3 -15.97 1.95 8.01
N ALA A 4 -16.74 0.97 8.49
CA ALA A 4 -16.56 -0.42 8.08
C ALA A 4 -16.80 -0.65 6.58
N MET A 5 -17.70 0.10 5.94
CA MET A 5 -17.87 0.03 4.48
C MET A 5 -16.69 0.64 3.73
N ALA A 6 -16.15 1.77 4.21
CA ALA A 6 -14.96 2.39 3.62
C ALA A 6 -13.77 1.44 3.69
N PHE A 7 -13.53 0.86 4.86
CA PHE A 7 -12.49 -0.15 5.07
C PHE A 7 -12.68 -1.36 4.14
N PHE A 8 -13.89 -1.90 4.04
CA PHE A 8 -14.17 -3.04 3.17
C PHE A 8 -13.92 -2.74 1.69
N ILE A 9 -14.30 -1.55 1.21
CA ILE A 9 -14.02 -1.13 -0.18
C ILE A 9 -12.51 -1.04 -0.42
N LEU A 10 -11.76 -0.43 0.49
CA LEU A 10 -10.31 -0.32 0.38
C LEU A 10 -9.63 -1.71 0.38
N MET A 11 -10.08 -2.62 1.25
CA MET A 11 -9.61 -4.01 1.26
C MET A 11 -9.95 -4.75 -0.04
N ALA A 12 -11.16 -4.54 -0.59
CA ALA A 12 -11.55 -5.13 -1.86
C ALA A 12 -10.67 -4.63 -3.02
N PHE A 13 -10.32 -3.34 -3.05
CA PHE A 13 -9.42 -2.78 -4.05
C PHE A 13 -8.00 -3.34 -3.93
N LEU A 14 -7.48 -3.47 -2.71
CA LEU A 14 -6.18 -4.11 -2.46
C LEU A 14 -6.20 -5.57 -2.90
N ALA A 15 -7.25 -6.31 -2.57
CA ALA A 15 -7.42 -7.71 -2.99
C ALA A 15 -7.46 -7.84 -4.52
N LEU A 16 -8.17 -6.93 -5.23
CA LEU A 16 -8.16 -6.88 -6.69
C LEU A 16 -6.76 -6.59 -7.24
N GLY A 17 -6.02 -5.67 -6.63
CA GLY A 17 -4.63 -5.39 -6.99
C GLY A 17 -3.74 -6.64 -6.83
N GLU A 18 -3.92 -7.38 -5.74
CA GLU A 18 -3.19 -8.60 -5.46
C GLU A 18 -3.52 -9.71 -6.47
N LEU A 19 -4.80 -9.90 -6.81
CA LEU A 19 -5.22 -10.88 -7.81
C LEU A 19 -4.56 -10.63 -9.17
N VAL A 20 -4.47 -9.35 -9.57
CA VAL A 20 -3.81 -8.99 -10.83
C VAL A 20 -2.29 -9.11 -10.71
N SER A 21 -1.68 -8.74 -9.58
CA SER A 21 -0.25 -8.94 -9.33
C SER A 21 0.13 -10.41 -9.45
N VAL A 22 -0.62 -11.31 -8.80
CA VAL A 22 -0.42 -12.77 -8.89
C VAL A 22 -0.57 -13.25 -10.34
N LYS A 23 -1.62 -12.81 -11.04
CA LYS A 23 -1.86 -13.19 -12.45
C LYS A 23 -0.76 -12.69 -13.39
N THR A 24 -0.17 -11.54 -13.09
CA THR A 24 0.92 -10.93 -13.86
C THR A 24 2.31 -11.35 -13.39
N ARG A 25 2.41 -12.35 -12.49
CA ARG A 25 3.68 -12.81 -11.90
C ARG A 25 4.50 -11.67 -11.25
N ALA A 26 3.82 -10.82 -10.50
CA ALA A 26 4.38 -9.64 -9.81
C ALA A 26 5.05 -8.60 -10.73
N ILE A 27 4.80 -8.65 -12.05
CA ILE A 27 5.23 -7.60 -12.98
C ILE A 27 4.51 -6.29 -12.67
N VAL A 28 3.21 -6.36 -12.33
CA VAL A 28 2.43 -5.20 -11.92
C VAL A 28 2.32 -5.16 -10.40
N PRO A 29 2.86 -4.13 -9.72
CA PRO A 29 2.71 -3.97 -8.29
C PRO A 29 1.23 -3.80 -7.90
N SER A 30 0.78 -4.57 -6.90
CA SER A 30 -0.61 -4.53 -6.40
C SER A 30 -1.05 -3.10 -6.02
N ILE A 31 -0.14 -2.30 -5.48
CA ILE A 31 -0.39 -0.92 -5.06
C ILE A 31 -0.74 0.02 -6.24
N LEU A 32 -0.20 -0.20 -7.44
CA LEU A 32 -0.52 0.63 -8.60
C LEU A 32 -2.00 0.47 -8.99
N ILE A 33 -2.49 -0.76 -8.97
CA ILE A 33 -3.87 -1.07 -9.32
C ILE A 33 -4.81 -0.50 -8.27
N PHE A 34 -4.46 -0.63 -7.00
CA PHE A 34 -5.18 0.02 -5.90
C PHE A 34 -5.31 1.53 -6.14
N LEU A 35 -4.21 2.23 -6.46
CA LEU A 35 -4.22 3.68 -6.72
C LEU A 35 -5.07 4.06 -7.94
N ILE A 36 -5.00 3.29 -9.03
CA ILE A 36 -5.83 3.53 -10.22
C ILE A 36 -7.32 3.37 -9.89
N LEU A 37 -7.70 2.31 -9.17
CA LEU A 37 -9.09 2.09 -8.75
C LEU A 37 -9.58 3.20 -7.81
N LEU A 38 -8.73 3.65 -6.88
CA LEU A 38 -9.03 4.78 -6.00
C LEU A 38 -9.24 6.06 -6.80
N LEU A 39 -8.33 6.38 -7.72
CA LEU A 39 -8.40 7.58 -8.54
C LEU A 39 -9.65 7.60 -9.40
N VAL A 40 -9.97 6.49 -10.08
CA VAL A 40 -11.19 6.37 -10.89
C VAL A 40 -12.44 6.44 -10.02
N GLY A 41 -12.44 5.82 -8.84
CA GLY A 41 -13.59 5.84 -7.93
C GLY A 41 -13.88 7.22 -7.34
N VAL A 42 -12.85 7.97 -6.96
CA VAL A 42 -12.99 9.34 -6.44
C VAL A 42 -13.31 10.31 -7.56
N TRP A 43 -12.62 10.22 -8.70
CA TRP A 43 -12.83 11.13 -9.82
C TRP A 43 -14.18 10.90 -10.51
N GLY A 44 -14.65 9.65 -10.56
CA GLY A 44 -15.98 9.30 -11.04
C GLY A 44 -17.13 9.69 -10.11
N GLY A 45 -16.85 10.27 -8.94
CA GLY A 45 -17.85 10.71 -7.97
C GLY A 45 -18.54 9.59 -7.19
N PHE A 46 -18.08 8.34 -7.33
CA PHE A 46 -18.63 7.18 -6.62
C PHE A 46 -18.12 7.07 -5.18
N LEU A 47 -16.92 7.60 -4.91
CA LEU A 47 -16.27 7.52 -3.60
C LEU A 47 -15.93 8.92 -3.06
N PRO A 48 -16.01 9.15 -1.74
CA PRO A 48 -15.56 10.38 -1.11
C PRO A 48 -14.03 10.52 -1.21
N LYS A 49 -13.53 11.75 -1.26
CA LYS A 49 -12.08 12.03 -1.34
C LYS A 49 -11.34 11.56 -0.08
N GLU A 50 -12.03 11.61 1.05
CA GLU A 50 -11.58 11.25 2.38
C GLU A 50 -11.83 9.75 2.68
N ILE A 51 -12.04 8.90 1.66
CA ILE A 51 -12.34 7.47 1.86
C ILE A 51 -11.26 6.73 2.63
N ILE A 52 -9.99 7.13 2.47
CA ILE A 52 -8.84 6.55 3.17
C ILE A 52 -8.95 6.83 4.68
N ASP A 53 -9.25 8.08 5.05
CA ASP A 53 -9.47 8.48 6.44
C ASP A 53 -10.73 7.81 7.03
N LEU A 54 -11.82 7.76 6.26
CA LEU A 54 -13.05 7.07 6.63
C LEU A 54 -12.84 5.56 6.83
N GLY A 55 -11.87 4.97 6.12
CA GLY A 55 -11.45 3.58 6.27
C GLY A 55 -10.60 3.31 7.51
N GLY A 56 -10.26 4.34 8.30
CA GLY A 56 -9.45 4.21 9.51
C GLY A 56 -7.95 4.37 9.27
N PHE A 57 -7.51 4.70 8.06
CA PHE A 57 -6.10 4.93 7.73
C PHE A 57 -5.73 6.41 7.90
N SER A 58 -5.81 6.91 9.13
CA SER A 58 -5.42 8.29 9.44
C SER A 58 -3.93 8.55 9.17
N GLU A 59 -3.54 9.83 9.08
CA GLU A 59 -2.14 10.24 8.94
C GLU A 59 -1.24 9.60 10.02
N ALA A 60 -1.66 9.64 11.28
CA ALA A 60 -0.91 9.05 12.39
C ALA A 60 -0.70 7.53 12.24
N MET A 61 -1.70 6.80 11.71
CA MET A 61 -1.56 5.37 11.43
C MET A 61 -0.58 5.12 10.29
N THR A 62 -0.61 5.97 9.26
CA THR A 62 0.30 5.87 8.10
C THR A 62 1.75 6.06 8.51
N GLU A 63 2.05 7.03 9.39
CA GLU A 63 3.40 7.25 9.92
C GLU A 63 3.94 6.01 10.66
N VAL A 64 3.12 5.39 11.51
CA VAL A 64 3.51 4.18 12.25
C VAL A 64 3.78 3.02 11.28
N ILE A 65 2.92 2.81 10.29
CA ILE A 65 3.09 1.77 9.27
C ILE A 65 4.39 1.99 8.49
N MET A 66 4.70 3.24 8.11
CA MET A 66 5.93 3.57 7.40
C MET A 66 7.18 3.20 8.21
N VAL A 67 7.20 3.51 9.51
CA VAL A 67 8.32 3.11 10.39
C VAL A 67 8.46 1.58 10.43
N ILE A 68 7.35 0.85 10.56
CA ILE A 68 7.37 -0.62 10.59
C ILE A 68 7.91 -1.21 9.27
N ILE A 69 7.50 -0.67 8.13
CA ILE A 69 7.97 -1.10 6.81
C ILE A 69 9.48 -0.88 6.70
N VAL A 70 9.98 0.30 7.07
CA VAL A 70 11.40 0.64 7.03
C VAL A 70 12.21 -0.28 7.95
N VAL A 71 11.72 -0.55 9.15
CA VAL A 71 12.39 -1.46 10.11
C VAL A 71 12.43 -2.90 9.57
N ASN A 72 11.36 -3.39 8.96
CA ASN A 72 11.32 -4.73 8.34
C ASN A 72 12.28 -4.86 7.15
N MET A 73 12.34 -3.84 6.30
CA MET A 73 13.31 -3.78 5.19
C MET A 73 14.75 -3.75 5.73
N GLY A 74 14.99 -2.96 6.78
CA GLY A 74 16.29 -2.87 7.43
C GLY A 74 16.74 -4.16 8.12
N SER A 75 15.84 -4.88 8.80
CA SER A 75 16.17 -6.13 9.49
C SER A 75 16.45 -7.28 8.53
N SER A 76 15.84 -7.26 7.33
CA SER A 76 16.08 -8.24 6.26
C SER A 76 17.44 -8.05 5.59
N LEU A 77 18.10 -6.91 5.82
CA LEU A 77 19.40 -6.59 5.23
C LEU A 77 20.54 -7.20 6.05
N SER A 78 21.25 -8.17 5.49
CA SER A 78 22.41 -8.78 6.17
C SER A 78 23.58 -7.79 6.28
N LEU A 79 24.14 -7.63 7.48
CA LEU A 79 25.30 -6.78 7.74
C LEU A 79 26.55 -7.21 6.95
N ASP A 80 26.65 -8.50 6.61
CA ASP A 80 27.75 -9.03 5.80
C ASP A 80 27.68 -8.56 4.33
N SER A 81 26.47 -8.53 3.76
CA SER A 81 26.25 -7.97 2.42
C SER A 81 26.50 -6.47 2.39
N LEU A 82 26.21 -5.74 3.47
CA LEU A 82 26.52 -4.32 3.59
C LEU A 82 28.03 -4.06 3.61
N LYS A 83 28.79 -4.81 4.43
CA LYS A 83 30.26 -4.69 4.48
C LYS A 83 30.92 -5.06 3.15
N LYS A 84 30.38 -6.06 2.45
CA LYS A 84 30.87 -6.49 1.14
C LYS A 84 30.60 -5.48 0.02
N ASN A 85 29.46 -4.77 0.05
CA ASN A 85 29.06 -3.77 -0.95
C ASN A 85 29.37 -2.32 -0.56
N GLY A 86 30.11 -2.08 0.53
CA GLY A 86 30.47 -0.75 1.05
C GLY A 86 31.41 0.10 0.17
N LYS A 87 31.55 -0.22 -1.13
CA LYS A 87 32.31 0.56 -2.12
C LYS A 87 31.40 1.39 -3.06
N LEU A 88 30.10 1.45 -2.77
CA LEU A 88 29.10 2.21 -3.54
C LEU A 88 28.68 3.53 -2.88
N PHE A 89 29.42 3.97 -1.84
CA PHE A 89 29.40 5.32 -1.31
C PHE A 89 30.79 5.93 -1.41
#